data_AF-A0A969QLA1-F1
#
_entry.id   AF-A0A969QLA1-F1
#
_cell.length_a   1.000
_cell.length_b   1.000
_cell.length_c   1.000
_cell.angle_alpha   90.00
_cell.angle_beta   90.00
_cell.angle_gamma   90.00
#
_symmetry.space_group_name_H-M   'P 1'
#
loop_
_entity.id
_entity.type
_entity.pdbx_description
1 polymer ?
#
loop_
_entity_poly.entity_id
_entity_poly.type
_entity_poly.pdbx_seq_one_letter_code
_entity_poly.pdbx_strand_id
1 'polypeptide(L)'
;MYPIAMTMLLQPLINRPAQASAAATSQAIAQPAESTPAPDPQPAQQPAQQPIQPPTQQAANSVTEYYVDADQILPEAVNNIALATQAGIVVNYPDPKVLNPNQPATRGEIAAWVHQALVTQGRIAPLANNPAGAYVVNPR
;
A
#
# COMPACT_ATOMS: atom_id res chain seq x y z
N MET A 1 19.50 15.38 59.86
CA MET A 1 18.32 15.94 60.54
C MET A 1 18.06 17.30 59.88
N TYR A 2 17.15 17.52 58.93
CA TYR A 2 15.96 16.83 58.42
C TYR A 2 16.02 16.64 56.88
N PRO A 3 15.23 15.73 56.29
CA PRO A 3 15.28 15.34 54.88
C PRO A 3 14.63 16.37 53.94
N ILE A 4 15.19 16.50 52.74
CA ILE A 4 14.57 17.23 51.62
C ILE A 4 13.32 16.46 51.19
N ALA A 5 12.20 17.19 51.22
CA ALA A 5 10.86 16.71 50.96
C ALA A 5 10.70 16.14 49.54
N MET A 6 9.99 15.00 49.47
CA MET A 6 9.40 14.41 48.27
C MET A 6 8.37 15.38 47.65
N THR A 7 8.74 16.04 46.56
CA THR A 7 7.75 16.66 45.66
C THR A 7 7.28 15.61 44.67
N MET A 8 6.31 14.78 45.10
CA MET A 8 5.46 14.05 44.16
C MET A 8 4.42 15.01 43.61
N LEU A 9 4.49 15.32 42.31
CA LEU A 9 3.39 15.90 41.55
C LEU A 9 3.37 15.26 40.15
N LEU A 10 2.34 14.43 39.96
CA LEU A 10 1.53 14.35 38.74
C LEU A 10 2.21 13.82 37.46
N GLN A 11 1.81 12.61 37.05
CA GLN A 11 0.67 12.51 36.13
C GLN A 11 0.12 11.06 36.01
N PRO A 12 -1.21 10.90 35.96
CA PRO A 12 -1.87 9.61 35.96
C PRO A 12 -1.86 8.95 34.59
N LEU A 13 -1.70 7.62 34.61
CA LEU A 13 -2.17 6.70 33.59
C LEU A 13 -3.66 6.96 33.33
N ILE A 14 -4.12 6.88 32.08
CA ILE A 14 -5.36 6.22 31.64
C ILE A 14 -5.74 6.73 30.24
N ASN A 15 -5.68 5.85 29.25
CA ASN A 15 -6.62 5.85 28.14
C ASN A 15 -7.18 4.43 28.08
N ARG A 16 -8.36 4.22 28.68
CA ARG A 16 -9.15 2.99 28.56
C ARG A 16 -10.57 3.36 28.14
N PRO A 17 -11.19 2.60 27.23
CA PRO A 17 -12.50 2.94 26.69
C PRO A 17 -13.59 2.49 27.67
N ALA A 18 -14.64 3.30 27.85
CA ALA A 18 -15.82 2.94 28.61
C ALA A 18 -17.07 3.09 27.74
N GLN A 19 -17.87 2.03 27.72
CA GLN A 19 -19.15 1.90 27.03
C GLN A 19 -20.29 2.57 27.82
N ALA A 20 -21.28 3.09 27.07
CA ALA A 20 -22.74 3.08 27.28
C ALA A 20 -23.41 3.52 28.62
N SER A 21 -24.45 4.38 28.47
CA SER A 21 -25.87 4.18 28.91
C SER A 21 -26.54 5.21 29.85
N ALA A 22 -27.61 5.84 29.32
CA ALA A 22 -28.97 6.12 29.87
C ALA A 22 -29.33 7.33 30.81
N ALA A 23 -30.39 8.06 30.36
CA ALA A 23 -31.52 8.74 31.05
C ALA A 23 -31.26 10.03 31.90
N ALA A 24 -32.09 11.09 31.98
CA ALA A 24 -33.53 11.28 31.75
C ALA A 24 -33.96 12.79 31.60
N THR A 25 -35.06 13.01 30.86
CA THR A 25 -36.23 13.91 31.08
C THR A 25 -36.09 15.44 31.30
N SER A 26 -36.64 16.23 30.36
CA SER A 26 -37.76 17.17 30.61
C SER A 26 -38.31 17.82 29.33
N GLN A 27 -39.64 17.93 29.27
CA GLN A 27 -40.51 18.21 28.12
C GLN A 27 -40.81 19.70 27.97
N ALA A 28 -41.07 20.17 26.73
CA ALA A 28 -41.86 21.37 26.49
C ALA A 28 -42.60 21.35 25.12
N ILE A 29 -43.91 21.08 25.21
CA ILE A 29 -45.07 21.69 24.50
C ILE A 29 -45.18 21.59 22.96
N ALA A 30 -46.35 21.12 22.53
CA ALA A 30 -46.79 20.77 21.19
C ALA A 30 -46.83 21.92 20.16
N GLN A 31 -46.41 21.60 18.92
CA GLN A 31 -46.89 22.23 17.70
C GLN A 31 -47.57 21.14 16.83
N PRO A 32 -48.70 21.46 16.17
CA PRO A 32 -49.51 20.49 15.44
C PRO A 32 -48.81 20.04 14.15
N ALA A 33 -49.13 18.81 13.75
CA ALA A 33 -48.63 18.17 12.53
C ALA A 33 -48.95 19.01 11.28
N GLU A 34 -47.91 19.40 10.55
CA GLU A 34 -47.99 19.63 9.11
C GLU A 34 -46.99 18.69 8.44
N SER A 35 -47.53 17.75 7.68
CA SER A 35 -46.79 16.73 6.94
C SER A 35 -46.15 17.37 5.72
N THR A 36 -44.82 17.51 5.72
CA THR A 36 -44.04 17.79 4.50
C THR A 36 -42.71 17.03 4.58
N PRO A 37 -42.22 16.43 3.49
CA PRO A 37 -41.24 15.33 3.51
C PRO A 37 -39.89 15.73 4.09
N ALA A 38 -39.19 14.75 4.65
CA ALA A 38 -37.85 14.88 5.23
C ALA A 38 -36.92 15.78 4.38
N PRO A 39 -36.21 16.74 4.99
CA PRO A 39 -35.09 17.38 4.33
C PRO A 39 -33.98 16.34 4.17
N ASP A 40 -33.44 16.26 2.96
CA ASP A 40 -32.34 15.38 2.57
C ASP A 40 -31.20 15.38 3.62
N PRO A 41 -30.58 14.22 3.92
CA PRO A 41 -29.35 14.21 4.69
C PRO A 41 -28.26 14.96 3.91
N GLN A 42 -27.83 16.09 4.48
CA GLN A 42 -26.66 16.84 4.04
C GLN A 42 -25.46 15.88 3.91
N PRO A 43 -24.73 15.87 2.79
CA PRO A 43 -23.50 15.10 2.69
C PRO A 43 -22.52 15.63 3.73
N ALA A 44 -22.21 14.81 4.73
CA ALA A 44 -21.05 15.04 5.59
C ALA A 44 -19.83 15.20 4.68
N GLN A 45 -19.17 16.35 4.76
CA GLN A 45 -17.96 16.64 4.01
C GLN A 45 -16.89 15.62 4.41
N GLN A 46 -16.61 14.67 3.51
CA GLN A 46 -15.49 13.74 3.63
C GLN A 46 -14.18 14.54 3.55
N PRO A 47 -13.19 14.29 4.43
CA PRO A 47 -11.87 14.88 4.26
C PRO A 47 -11.30 14.47 2.91
N ALA A 48 -10.75 15.46 2.19
CA ALA A 48 -10.29 15.38 0.79
C ALA A 48 -9.63 14.04 0.44
N GLN A 49 -10.35 13.21 -0.31
CA GLN A 49 -9.82 12.01 -0.94
C GLN A 49 -8.96 12.46 -2.11
N GLN A 50 -7.66 12.17 -2.06
CA GLN A 50 -6.83 12.13 -3.27
C GLN A 50 -7.54 11.21 -4.29
N PRO A 51 -7.53 11.51 -5.60
CA PRO A 51 -8.21 10.68 -6.57
C PRO A 51 -7.72 9.24 -6.43
N ILE A 52 -8.61 8.33 -6.05
CA ILE A 52 -8.35 6.90 -5.99
C ILE A 52 -8.20 6.45 -7.45
N GLN A 53 -6.99 6.54 -7.99
CA GLN A 53 -6.67 5.87 -9.24
C GLN A 53 -6.87 4.37 -8.97
N PRO A 54 -7.58 3.63 -9.84
CA PRO A 54 -7.63 2.18 -9.69
C PRO A 54 -6.18 1.66 -9.65
N PRO A 55 -5.87 0.68 -8.78
CA PRO A 55 -4.49 0.19 -8.57
C PRO A 55 -3.77 -0.22 -9.86
N THR A 56 -4.52 -0.47 -10.94
CA THR A 56 -4.03 -0.75 -12.29
C THR A 56 -3.36 0.43 -12.99
N GLN A 57 -3.75 1.69 -12.74
CA GLN A 57 -3.18 2.84 -13.46
C GLN A 57 -1.75 3.15 -12.96
N GLN A 58 -1.52 3.10 -11.66
CA GLN A 58 -0.19 3.31 -11.10
C GLN A 58 0.79 2.20 -11.51
N ALA A 59 0.33 0.94 -11.49
CA ALA A 59 1.07 -0.22 -11.97
C ALA A 59 1.47 -0.08 -13.46
N ALA A 60 0.52 0.34 -14.30
CA ALA A 60 0.78 0.57 -15.72
C ALA A 60 1.85 1.64 -15.95
N ASN A 61 1.76 2.77 -15.24
CA ASN A 61 2.72 3.85 -15.38
C ASN A 61 4.14 3.39 -15.02
N SER A 62 4.32 2.68 -13.89
CA SER A 62 5.65 2.19 -13.49
C SER A 62 6.30 1.25 -14.51
N VAL A 63 5.49 0.40 -15.16
CA VAL A 63 5.96 -0.52 -16.20
C VAL A 63 6.35 0.24 -17.46
N THR A 64 5.50 1.17 -17.92
CA THR A 64 5.75 2.00 -19.10
C THR A 64 6.94 2.95 -18.93
N GLU A 65 7.18 3.45 -17.73
CA GLU A 65 8.33 4.33 -17.44
C GLU A 65 9.66 3.56 -17.36
N TYR A 66 9.62 2.28 -16.95
CA TYR A 66 10.83 1.50 -16.74
C TYR A 66 11.27 0.70 -17.98
N TYR A 67 10.34 0.00 -18.62
CA TYR A 67 10.64 -0.89 -19.74
C TYR A 67 10.51 -0.19 -21.08
N VAL A 68 11.51 -0.38 -21.95
CA VAL A 68 11.52 0.23 -23.29
C VAL A 68 10.53 -0.41 -24.25
N ASP A 69 10.14 -1.66 -23.97
CA ASP A 69 9.24 -2.50 -24.76
C ASP A 69 7.90 -2.72 -24.04
N ALA A 70 7.53 -1.79 -23.16
CA ALA A 70 6.27 -1.85 -22.41
C ALA A 70 5.02 -1.85 -23.31
N ASP A 71 5.10 -1.34 -24.54
CA ASP A 71 4.00 -1.38 -25.52
C ASP A 71 3.65 -2.80 -25.97
N GLN A 72 4.59 -3.74 -25.81
CA GLN A 72 4.42 -5.14 -26.20
C GLN A 72 3.75 -5.97 -25.09
N ILE A 73 3.50 -5.39 -23.92
CA ILE A 73 2.91 -6.07 -22.78
C ILE A 73 1.39 -6.10 -22.93
N LEU A 74 0.81 -7.31 -22.81
CA LEU A 74 -0.64 -7.47 -22.84
C LEU A 74 -1.31 -6.75 -21.66
N PRO A 75 -2.46 -6.07 -21.85
CA PRO A 75 -3.12 -5.28 -20.80
C PRO A 75 -3.38 -6.04 -19.50
N GLU A 76 -3.71 -7.33 -19.59
CA GLU A 76 -3.95 -8.20 -18.44
C GLU A 76 -2.68 -8.57 -17.65
N ALA A 77 -1.51 -8.50 -18.28
CA ALA A 77 -0.23 -8.87 -17.68
C ALA A 77 0.44 -7.67 -16.97
N VAL A 78 0.09 -6.44 -17.34
CA VAL A 78 0.69 -5.20 -16.83
C VAL A 78 0.73 -5.17 -15.31
N ASN A 79 -0.39 -5.49 -14.65
CA ASN A 79 -0.46 -5.47 -13.19
C ASN A 79 0.49 -6.50 -12.55
N ASN A 80 0.55 -7.71 -13.10
CA ASN A 80 1.41 -8.77 -12.56
C ASN A 80 2.89 -8.45 -12.75
N ILE A 81 3.24 -7.87 -13.91
CA ILE A 81 4.61 -7.43 -14.21
C ILE A 81 4.99 -6.29 -13.26
N ALA A 82 4.14 -5.28 -13.10
CA ALA A 82 4.40 -4.16 -12.18
C ALA A 82 4.70 -4.65 -10.76
N LEU A 83 3.91 -5.59 -10.24
CA LEU A 83 4.12 -6.17 -8.92
C LEU A 83 5.44 -6.97 -8.84
N ALA A 84 5.75 -7.77 -9.85
CA ALA A 84 7.01 -8.53 -9.89
C ALA A 84 8.24 -7.62 -9.97
N THR A 85 8.14 -6.54 -10.74
CA THR A 85 9.14 -5.48 -10.91
C THR A 85 9.35 -4.75 -9.59
N GLN A 86 8.28 -4.30 -8.92
CA GLN A 86 8.34 -3.64 -7.60
C GLN A 86 8.88 -4.57 -6.51
N ALA A 87 8.59 -5.87 -6.58
CA ALA A 87 9.12 -6.87 -5.67
C ALA A 87 10.61 -7.18 -5.91
N GLY A 88 11.23 -6.62 -6.95
CA GLY A 88 12.62 -6.87 -7.30
C GLY A 88 12.88 -8.32 -7.69
N ILE A 89 11.88 -9.01 -8.26
CA ILE A 89 11.96 -10.42 -8.67
C ILE A 89 12.41 -10.56 -10.13
N VAL A 90 12.07 -9.58 -10.96
CA VAL A 90 12.40 -9.60 -12.39
C VAL A 90 13.91 -9.42 -12.57
N VAL A 91 14.52 -10.33 -13.34
CA VAL A 91 15.92 -10.28 -13.72
C VAL A 91 16.01 -10.33 -15.24
N ASN A 92 16.56 -9.27 -15.84
CA ASN A 92 16.63 -9.10 -17.30
C ASN A 92 18.07 -8.89 -17.75
N TYR A 93 18.54 -9.72 -18.67
CA TYR A 93 19.89 -9.69 -19.22
C TYR A 93 19.83 -9.65 -20.75
N PRO A 94 20.73 -8.90 -21.42
CA PRO A 94 21.78 -8.06 -20.85
C PRO A 94 21.33 -6.67 -20.42
N ASP A 95 20.13 -6.24 -20.79
CA ASP A 95 19.59 -4.92 -20.44
C ASP A 95 18.43 -5.08 -19.45
N PRO A 96 18.52 -4.55 -18.21
CA PRO A 96 17.44 -4.63 -17.25
C PRO A 96 16.14 -3.94 -17.72
N LYS A 97 16.22 -3.00 -18.67
CA LYS A 97 15.08 -2.24 -19.19
C LYS A 97 14.33 -2.91 -20.34
N VAL A 98 14.76 -4.09 -20.78
CA VAL A 98 14.11 -4.85 -21.88
C VAL A 98 13.49 -6.11 -21.30
N LEU A 99 12.18 -6.31 -21.46
CA LEU A 99 11.45 -7.46 -20.89
C LEU A 99 11.26 -8.62 -21.88
N ASN A 100 11.14 -8.33 -23.17
CA ASN A 100 10.77 -9.25 -24.25
C ASN A 100 9.49 -10.07 -23.99
N PRO A 101 8.33 -9.42 -23.71
CA PRO A 101 7.11 -10.11 -23.24
C PRO A 101 6.51 -11.11 -24.25
N ASN A 102 6.83 -10.96 -25.53
CA ASN A 102 6.36 -11.84 -26.62
C ASN A 102 7.31 -12.99 -26.94
N GLN A 103 8.44 -13.12 -26.23
CA GLN A 103 9.38 -14.22 -26.40
C GLN A 103 9.18 -15.28 -25.32
N PRO A 104 9.35 -16.58 -25.64
CA PRO A 104 9.32 -17.62 -24.63
C PRO A 104 10.51 -17.46 -23.68
N ALA A 105 10.23 -17.51 -22.37
CA ALA A 105 11.27 -17.45 -21.36
C ALA A 105 12.20 -18.68 -21.44
N THR A 106 13.49 -18.42 -21.37
CA THR A 106 14.54 -19.44 -21.36
C THR A 106 14.71 -20.06 -19.97
N ARG A 107 15.32 -21.24 -19.91
CA ARG A 107 15.62 -21.90 -18.63
C ARG A 107 16.52 -21.06 -17.72
N GLY A 108 17.40 -20.22 -18.30
CA GLY A 108 18.28 -19.34 -17.55
C GLY A 108 17.52 -18.21 -16.86
N GLU A 109 16.60 -17.56 -17.57
CA GLU A 109 15.77 -16.48 -17.04
C GLU A 109 14.86 -16.99 -15.91
N ILE A 110 14.19 -18.13 -16.14
CA ILE A 110 13.34 -18.74 -15.10
C ILE A 110 14.15 -19.11 -13.87
N ALA A 111 15.35 -19.68 -14.03
CA ALA A 111 16.22 -19.99 -12.90
C ALA A 111 16.63 -18.73 -12.11
N ALA A 112 16.92 -17.64 -12.82
CA ALA A 112 17.25 -16.34 -12.22
C ALA A 112 16.07 -15.75 -11.43
N TRP A 113 14.85 -15.76 -12.00
CA TRP A 113 13.65 -15.28 -11.31
C TRP A 113 13.30 -16.12 -10.09
N VAL A 114 13.42 -17.45 -10.17
CA VAL A 114 13.20 -18.34 -9.02
C VAL A 114 14.22 -18.06 -7.91
N HIS A 115 15.50 -17.96 -8.26
CA HIS A 115 16.54 -17.59 -7.30
C HIS A 115 16.22 -16.25 -6.64
N GLN A 116 15.90 -15.23 -7.45
CA GLN A 116 15.62 -13.89 -6.95
C GLN A 116 14.38 -13.88 -6.04
N ALA A 117 13.32 -14.60 -6.40
CA ALA A 117 12.14 -14.76 -5.55
C ALA A 117 12.47 -15.41 -4.20
N LEU A 118 13.38 -16.39 -4.17
CA LEU A 118 13.83 -17.02 -2.92
C LEU A 118 14.69 -16.07 -2.08
N VAL A 119 15.53 -15.25 -2.72
CA VAL A 119 16.33 -14.22 -2.05
C VAL A 119 15.44 -13.14 -1.44
N THR A 120 14.45 -12.62 -2.18
CA THR A 120 13.53 -11.59 -1.67
C THR A 120 12.65 -12.11 -0.54
N GLN A 121 12.36 -13.42 -0.53
CA GLN A 121 11.68 -14.09 0.60
C GLN A 121 12.59 -14.43 1.79
N GLY A 122 13.91 -14.16 1.70
CA GLY A 122 14.87 -14.49 2.75
C GLY A 122 15.10 -16.00 2.94
N ARG A 123 14.69 -16.83 1.97
CA ARG A 123 14.81 -18.30 2.04
C ARG A 123 16.21 -18.79 1.69
N ILE A 124 16.93 -18.02 0.88
CA ILE A 124 18.34 -18.27 0.53
C ILE A 124 19.13 -16.96 0.63
N ALA A 125 20.44 -17.08 0.82
CA ALA A 125 21.32 -15.91 0.84
C ALA A 125 21.51 -15.33 -0.58
N PRO A 126 21.60 -14.00 -0.72
CA PRO A 126 22.02 -13.38 -1.97
C PRO A 126 23.42 -13.84 -2.40
N LEU A 127 23.69 -13.80 -3.71
CA LEU A 127 25.01 -14.12 -4.25
C LEU A 127 26.02 -13.04 -3.86
N ALA A 128 27.03 -13.42 -3.08
CA ALA A 128 28.08 -12.49 -2.64
C ALA A 128 28.96 -12.05 -3.83
N ASN A 129 29.26 -10.75 -3.91
CA ASN A 129 30.15 -10.15 -4.91
C ASN A 129 29.82 -10.54 -6.37
N ASN A 130 28.53 -10.61 -6.71
CA ASN A 130 28.10 -11.05 -8.03
C ASN A 130 27.73 -9.87 -8.96
N PRO A 131 28.35 -9.74 -10.16
CA PRO A 131 27.96 -8.73 -11.15
C PRO A 131 26.51 -8.88 -11.63
N ALA A 132 25.90 -10.06 -11.47
CA ALA A 132 24.53 -10.29 -11.90
C ALA A 132 23.49 -9.45 -11.12
N GLY A 133 23.86 -8.89 -9.97
CA GLY A 133 23.02 -7.95 -9.24
C GLY A 133 22.64 -6.70 -10.05
N ALA A 134 23.43 -6.34 -11.07
CA ALA A 134 23.13 -5.23 -11.98
C ALA A 134 21.93 -5.50 -12.91
N TYR A 135 21.52 -6.76 -13.06
CA TYR A 135 20.42 -7.18 -13.93
C TYR A 135 19.12 -7.41 -13.16
N VAL A 136 19.15 -7.29 -11.84
CA VAL A 136 17.94 -7.29 -11.01
C VAL A 136 17.23 -5.95 -11.22
N VAL A 137 15.99 -6.02 -11.68
CA VAL A 137 15.17 -4.85 -11.91
C VAL A 137 14.71 -4.28 -10.56
N ASN A 138 14.98 -2.99 -10.34
CA ASN A 138 14.56 -2.28 -9.13
C ASN A 138 14.21 -0.81 -9.48
N PRO A 139 12.99 -0.53 -9.96
CA PRO A 139 12.53 0.83 -10.18
C PRO A 139 12.41 1.51 -8.82
N ARG A 140 13.17 2.59 -8.62
CA ARG A 140 13.13 3.40 -7.40
C ARG A 140 12.04 4.44 -7.42
#